data_AF-A0AAJ6NH08-F1
#
_entry.id   AF-A0AAJ6NH08-F1
#
_cell.length_a   1.000
_cell.length_b   1.000
_cell.length_c   1.000
_cell.angle_alpha   90.00
_cell.angle_beta   90.00
_cell.angle_gamma   90.00
#
_symmetry.space_group_name_H-M   'P 1'
#
loop_
_entity.id
_entity.type
_entity.pdbx_description
1 polymer ?
#
loop_
_entity_poly.entity_id
_entity_poly.type
_entity_poly.pdbx_seq_one_letter_code
_entity_poly.pdbx_strand_id
1 'polypeptide(L)' 'MEITLTNSDIRFFLVWLANIKRRPHYEIIVVRQVISAFHNNTEHKLKNEVLALADLSRRAGENQ' A
#
# COMPACT_ATOMS: atom_id res chain seq x y z
N MET A 1 -9.36 1.80 -13.87
CA MET A 1 -9.46 2.91 -12.91
C MET A 1 -8.12 3.03 -12.23
N GLU A 2 -7.43 4.17 -12.32
CA GLU A 2 -6.19 4.38 -11.57
C GLU A 2 -6.55 4.63 -10.10
N ILE A 3 -6.07 3.78 -9.20
CA ILE A 3 -6.23 3.99 -7.76
C ILE A 3 -5.21 5.07 -7.36
N THR A 4 -5.68 6.26 -7.03
CA THR A 4 -4.85 7.32 -6.45
C THR A 4 -4.83 7.16 -4.93
N LEU A 5 -3.67 6.85 -4.37
CA LEU A 5 -3.48 6.74 -2.91
C LEU A 5 -2.72 7.95 -2.39
N THR A 6 -3.18 8.52 -1.28
CA THR A 6 -2.43 9.54 -0.55
C THR A 6 -1.29 8.90 0.26
N ASN A 7 -0.33 9.71 0.72
CA ASN A 7 0.72 9.23 1.62
C ASN A 7 0.18 8.58 2.90
N SER A 8 -0.96 9.06 3.40
CA SER A 8 -1.63 8.48 4.56
C SER A 8 -2.21 7.10 4.24
N ASP A 9 -2.84 6.94 3.07
CA ASP A 9 -3.38 5.65 2.62
C ASP A 9 -2.25 4.64 2.43
N ILE A 10 -1.15 5.04 1.77
CA ILE A 10 0.02 4.17 1.58
C ILE A 10 0.55 3.69 2.92
N ARG A 11 0.68 4.57 3.92
CA ARG A 11 1.12 4.20 5.27
C ARG A 11 0.15 3.24 5.95
N PHE A 12 -1.15 3.50 5.85
CA PHE A 12 -2.19 2.63 6.39
C PHE A 12 -2.11 1.22 5.79
N PHE A 13 -2.04 1.12 4.45
CA PHE A 13 -1.93 -0.17 3.77
C PHE A 13 -0.62 -0.88 4.09
N LEU A 14 0.49 -0.17 4.30
CA LEU A 14 1.74 -0.79 4.77
C LEU A 14 1.61 -1.35 6.18
N VAL A 15 0.92 -0.67 7.10
CA VAL A 15 0.64 -1.21 8.43
C VAL A 15 -0.24 -2.44 8.33
N TRP A 16 -1.29 -2.40 7.51
CA TRP A 16 -2.17 -3.54 7.31
C TRP A 16 -1.43 -4.73 6.69
N LEU A 17 -0.59 -4.48 5.69
CA LEU A 17 0.23 -5.51 5.05
C LEU A 17 1.22 -6.14 6.03
N ALA A 18 1.83 -5.34 6.92
CA ALA A 18 2.71 -5.86 7.98
C ALA A 18 1.95 -6.81 8.92
N ASN A 19 0.73 -6.43 9.31
CA ASN A 19 -0.15 -7.27 10.14
C ASN A 19 -0.50 -8.59 9.45
N ILE A 20 -0.92 -8.56 8.18
CA ILE A 20 -1.24 -9.78 7.40
C ILE A 20 -0.02 -10.71 7.33
N LYS A 21 1.17 -10.14 7.12
CA LYS A 21 2.43 -10.89 7.01
C LYS A 21 3.05 -11.26 8.35
N ARG A 22 2.40 -10.97 9.48
CA ARG A 22 2.92 -11.17 10.84
C ARG A 22 4.33 -10.57 11.03
N ARG A 23 4.56 -9.40 10.42
CA ARG A 23 5.80 -8.63 10.59
C ARG A 23 5.57 -7.50 11.61
N PRO A 24 6.57 -7.18 12.44
CA PRO A 24 6.41 -6.16 13.48
C PRO A 24 6.18 -4.75 12.90
N HIS A 25 6.91 -4.36 11.87
CA HIS A 25 6.71 -3.11 11.12
C HIS A 25 7.60 -3.09 9.86
N TYR A 26 7.35 -2.12 8.97
CA TYR A 26 8.29 -1.75 7.91
C TYR A 26 9.20 -0.63 8.40
N GLU A 27 10.49 -0.73 8.10
CA GLU A 27 11.44 0.34 8.38
C GLU A 27 11.08 1.64 7.65
N ILE A 28 11.40 2.78 8.26
CA ILE A 28 11.08 4.10 7.70
C ILE A 28 11.69 4.32 6.31
N ILE A 29 12.86 3.73 6.04
CA ILE A 29 13.52 3.80 4.72
C ILE A 29 12.67 3.07 3.67
N VAL A 30 12.16 1.89 4.01
CA VAL A 30 11.29 1.10 3.14
C VAL A 30 9.98 1.85 2.85
N VAL A 31 9.37 2.46 3.87
CA VAL A 31 8.16 3.29 3.70
C VAL A 31 8.42 4.45 2.74
N ARG A 32 9.56 5.13 2.85
CA ARG A 32 9.95 6.22 1.94
C ARG A 32 10.17 5.74 0.51
N GLN A 33 10.78 4.57 0.32
CA GLN A 33 10.97 3.96 -1.00
C GLN A 33 9.63 3.65 -1.67
N VAL A 34 8.67 3.11 -0.92
CA VAL A 34 7.32 2.84 -1.43
C VAL A 34 6.61 4.12 -1.84
N ILE A 35 6.62 5.16 -1.00
CA ILE A 35 6.02 6.46 -1.32
C ILE A 35 6.66 7.06 -2.58
N SER A 36 7.99 7.01 -2.67
CA SER A 36 8.72 7.47 -3.86
C SER A 36 8.30 6.69 -5.11
N ALA A 37 8.06 5.38 -5.00
CA ALA A 37 7.60 4.56 -6.12
C ALA A 37 6.14 4.86 -6.56
N PHE A 38 5.29 5.31 -5.64
CA PHE A 38 3.98 5.85 -5.98
C PHE A 38 4.10 7.18 -6.73
N HIS A 39 4.93 8.12 -6.24
CA HIS A 39 5.09 9.44 -6.86
C HIS A 39 5.77 9.40 -8.23
N ASN A 40 6.81 8.58 -8.38
CA ASN A 40 7.60 8.50 -9.61
C ASN A 40 7.10 7.45 -10.60
N ASN A 41 5.97 6.81 -10.28
CA ASN A 41 5.43 5.66 -11.00
C ASN A 41 6.48 4.56 -11.31
N THR A 42 7.42 4.31 -10.40
CA THR A 42 8.41 3.25 -10.57
C THR A 42 7.88 1.92 -10.08
N GLU A 43 8.50 0.83 -10.54
CA GLU A 43 8.20 -0.51 -10.07
C GLU A 43 8.74 -0.71 -8.65
N HIS A 44 7.90 -1.25 -7.77
CA HIS A 44 8.31 -1.60 -6.41
C HIS A 44 7.42 -2.73 -5.87
N LYS A 45 8.03 -3.77 -5.30
CA LYS A 45 7.29 -4.95 -4.82
C LYS A 45 6.16 -4.60 -3.84
N LEU A 46 6.47 -3.81 -2.81
CA LEU A 46 5.47 -3.39 -1.83
C LEU A 46 4.42 -2.41 -2.41
N LYS A 47 4.72 -1.66 -3.47
CA LYS A 47 3.73 -0.81 -4.15
C LYS A 47 2.65 -1.69 -4.78
N ASN A 48 3.06 -2.75 -5.48
CA ASN A 48 2.14 -3.70 -6.10
C ASN A 48 1.26 -4.40 -5.06
N GLU A 49 1.84 -4.76 -3.92
CA GLU A 49 1.07 -5.36 -2.81
C GLU A 49 0.09 -4.36 -2.18
N VAL A 50 0.48 -3.10 -1.98
CA VAL A 50 -0.42 -2.04 -1.52
C VAL A 50 -1.55 -1.79 -2.50
N LEU A 51 -1.27 -1.76 -3.81
CA LEU A 51 -2.30 -1.61 -4.85
C LEU A 51 -3.30 -2.78 -4.85
N ALA A 52 -2.80 -4.02 -4.71
CA ALA A 52 -3.66 -5.20 -4.62
C ALA A 52 -4.56 -5.14 -3.37
N LEU A 53 -4.00 -4.74 -2.23
CA LEU A 53 -4.75 -4.62 -0.98
C LEU A 53 -5.79 -3.48 -1.03
N ALA A 54 -5.45 -2.36 -1.66
CA ALA A 54 -6.36 -1.25 -1.88
C ALA A 54 -7.52 -1.63 -2.80
N ASP A 55 -7.26 -2.36 -3.89
CA ASP A 55 -8.31 -2.82 -4.79
C ASP A 55 -9.24 -3.84 -4.11
N LEU A 56 -8.69 -4.77 -3.31
CA LEU A 56 -9.48 -5.69 -2.49
C LEU A 56 -10.37 -4.95 -1.49
N SER A 57 -9.83 -3.96 -0.79
CA SER A 57 -10.57 -3.14 0.17
C SER A 57 -11.72 -2.38 -0.50
N ARG A 58 -11.50 -1.85 -1.71
CA ARG A 58 -12.53 -1.15 -2.47
C ARG A 58 -13.68 -2.09 -2.87
N ARG A 59 -13.35 -3.26 -3.42
CA ARG A 59 -14.35 -4.27 -3.81
C ARG A 59 -15.18 -4.80 -2.63
N ALA A 60 -14.57 -4.91 -1.45
CA ALA A 60 -15.28 -5.31 -0.24
C ALA A 60 -16.32 -4.27 0.21
N GLY A 61 -16.05 -2.98 -0.01
CA GLY A 61 -16.99 -1.90 0.28
C GLY A 61 -18.09 -1.71 -0.75
N GLU A 62 -17.89 -2.14 -2.00
CA GLU A 62 -18.90 -2.05 -3.08
C GLU A 62 -19.98 -3.14 -3.01
N ASN A 63 -19.76 -4.19 -2.22
CA ASN A 63 -20.71 -5.30 -2.01
C ASN A 63 -21.57 -5.14 -0.73
N GLN A 64 -21.65 -3.93 -0.16
CA GLN A 64 -22.55 -3.57 0.94
C GLN A 64 -23.63 -2.60 0.47
#